data_AF-A0A948UZJ1-F1
#
_entry.id   AF-A0A948UZJ1-F1
#
_cell.length_a   1.000
_cell.length_b   1.000
_cell.length_c   1.000
_cell.angle_alpha   90.00
_cell.angle_beta   90.00
_cell.angle_gamma   90.00
#
_symmetry.space_group_name_H-M   'P 1'
#
loop_
_entity.id
_entity.type
_entity.pdbx_description
1 polymer ?
#
loop_
_entity_poly.entity_id
_entity_poly.type
_entity_poly.pdbx_seq_one_letter_code
_entity_poly.pdbx_strand_id
1 'polypeptide(L)' 'MKIKPRQIIILILVILCLVILFQNMEMVTIRLLFWNISMSRILMMMFFLMTGFFIGFFTSRPKNRSNNRPTHPTDLDE' A
#
# COMPACT_ATOMS: atom_id res chain seq x y z
N MET A 1 21.95 3.55 10.38
CA MET A 1 20.49 3.53 10.13
C MET A 1 19.88 2.37 10.93
N LYS A 2 19.18 2.63 12.04
CA LYS A 2 18.60 1.56 12.88
C LYS A 2 17.28 1.10 12.27
N ILE A 3 17.27 -0.10 11.68
CA ILE A 3 16.05 -0.67 11.10
C ILE A 3 15.09 -1.01 12.24
N LYS A 4 13.88 -0.43 12.20
CA LYS A 4 12.86 -0.70 13.21
C LYS A 4 12.20 -2.06 12.89
N PRO A 5 11.81 -2.87 13.88
CA PRO A 5 11.24 -4.21 13.64
C PRO A 5 10.00 -4.19 12.74
N ARG A 6 9.20 -3.12 12.81
CA ARG A 6 8.07 -2.89 11.89
C ARG A 6 8.46 -2.84 10.41
N GLN A 7 9.65 -2.36 10.07
CA GLN A 7 10.13 -2.28 8.68
C GLN A 7 10.59 -3.65 8.16
N ILE A 8 11.16 -4.47 9.03
CA ILE A 8 11.52 -5.85 8.72
C ILE A 8 10.27 -6.68 8.43
N ILE A 9 9.21 -6.51 9.23
CA ILE A 9 7.93 -7.18 9.01
C ILE A 9 7.34 -6.80 7.65
N ILE A 10 7.36 -5.51 7.30
CA ILE A 10 6.87 -5.03 5.99
C ILE A 10 7.72 -5.62 4.85
N LEU A 11 9.03 -5.65 5.00
CA LEU A 11 9.93 -6.22 3.98
C LEU A 11 9.68 -7.71 3.76
N ILE A 12 9.53 -8.48 4.84
CA ILE A 12 9.20 -9.91 4.79
C ILE A 12 7.85 -10.13 4.10
N LEU A 13 6.85 -9.32 4.43
CA LEU A 13 5.52 -9.42 3.85
C LEU A 13 5.53 -9.13 2.33
N VAL A 14 6.31 -8.13 1.90
CA VAL A 14 6.51 -7.82 0.48
C VAL A 14 7.17 -9.00 -0.24
N ILE A 15 8.27 -9.53 0.31
CA ILE A 15 8.98 -10.67 -0.30
C ILE A 15 8.05 -11.90 -0.40
N LEU A 16 7.29 -12.20 0.66
CA LEU A 16 6.35 -13.31 0.66
C LEU A 16 5.25 -13.13 -0.40
N CYS A 17 4.73 -11.92 -0.54
CA CYS A 17 3.75 -11.58 -1.58
C CYS A 17 4.32 -11.79 -2.99
N LEU A 18 5.57 -11.36 -3.23
CA LEU A 18 6.26 -11.61 -4.50
C LEU A 18 6.43 -13.12 -4.76
N VAL A 19 6.86 -13.89 -3.77
CA VAL A 19 7.05 -15.35 -3.90
C VAL A 19 5.74 -16.05 -4.23
N ILE A 20 4.65 -15.71 -3.52
CA ILE A 20 3.32 -16.24 -3.80
C ILE A 20 2.87 -15.84 -5.22
N LEU A 21 3.14 -14.61 -5.66
CA LEU A 21 2.91 -14.21 -7.04
C LEU A 21 3.69 -15.12 -8.00
N PHE A 22 5.02 -15.15 -7.90
CA PHE A 22 5.84 -15.95 -8.82
C PHE A 22 5.47 -17.44 -8.84
N GLN A 23 5.03 -18.01 -7.71
CA GLN A 23 4.54 -19.40 -7.67
C GLN A 23 3.17 -19.59 -8.30
N ASN A 24 2.28 -18.58 -8.23
CA ASN A 24 0.93 -18.63 -8.82
C ASN A 24 0.90 -18.05 -10.25
N MET A 25 2.04 -18.06 -10.95
CA MET A 25 2.23 -17.66 -12.36
C MET A 25 1.57 -18.68 -13.32
N GLU A 26 0.27 -18.88 -13.18
CA GLU A 26 -0.51 -19.67 -14.12
C GLU A 26 -1.00 -18.78 -15.27
N MET A 27 -1.02 -19.30 -16.50
CA MET A 27 -1.55 -18.58 -17.65
C MET A 27 -3.07 -18.51 -17.54
N VAL A 28 -3.62 -17.30 -17.38
CA VAL A 28 -5.07 -17.09 -17.46
C VAL A 28 -5.46 -16.72 -18.86
N THR A 29 -6.41 -17.49 -19.37
CA THR A 29 -7.18 -17.11 -20.54
C THR A 29 -8.38 -16.27 -20.09
N ILE A 30 -8.32 -14.97 -20.35
CA ILE A 30 -9.50 -14.12 -20.23
C ILE A 30 -10.30 -14.29 -21.52
N ARG A 31 -11.52 -14.79 -21.37
CA ARG A 31 -12.49 -14.91 -22.46
C ARG A 31 -13.43 -13.72 -22.42
N LEU A 32 -13.15 -12.73 -23.27
CA LEU A 32 -14.12 -11.70 -23.62
C LEU A 32 -15.09 -12.26 -24.67
N LEU A 33 -16.24 -11.60 -24.85
CA LEU A 33 -17.35 -12.06 -25.69
C LEU A 33 -16.93 -12.48 -27.12
N PHE A 34 -15.83 -11.93 -27.65
CA PHE A 34 -15.22 -12.31 -28.93
C PHE A 34 -13.68 -12.46 -28.91
N TRP A 35 -13.02 -12.41 -27.74
CA TRP A 35 -11.55 -12.36 -27.68
C TRP A 35 -11.00 -13.29 -26.60
N ASN A 36 -10.06 -14.17 -26.97
CA ASN A 36 -9.25 -14.93 -26.02
C ASN A 36 -7.91 -14.24 -25.86
N ILE A 37 -7.69 -13.61 -24.71
CA ILE A 37 -6.41 -13.00 -24.37
C ILE A 37 -5.78 -13.86 -23.27
N SER A 38 -4.70 -14.54 -23.62
CA SER A 38 -3.89 -15.34 -22.70
C SER A 38 -2.80 -14.46 -22.13
N MET A 39 -2.92 -14.05 -20.87
CA MET A 39 -1.85 -13.33 -20.17
C MET A 39 -1.55 -14.00 -18.83
N SER A 40 -0.35 -13.77 -18.31
CA SER A 40 0.03 -14.25 -16.98
C SER A 40 -0.91 -13.67 -15.92
N ARG A 41 -1.56 -14.53 -15.11
CA ARG A 41 -2.46 -14.17 -14.00
C ARG A 41 -1.77 -13.21 -13.02
N ILE A 42 -0.43 -13.27 -12.96
CA ILE A 42 0.41 -12.38 -12.17
C ILE A 42 0.38 -10.95 -12.63
N LEU A 43 0.47 -10.72 -13.94
CA LEU A 43 0.51 -9.35 -14.45
C LEU A 43 -0.79 -8.64 -14.07
N MET A 44 -1.92 -9.38 -14.12
CA MET A 44 -3.22 -8.88 -13.71
C MET A 44 -3.31 -8.60 -12.20
N MET A 45 -2.91 -9.56 -11.36
CA MET A 45 -2.85 -9.38 -9.89
C MET A 45 -1.99 -8.18 -9.50
N MET A 46 -0.80 -8.05 -10.11
CA MET A 46 0.14 -6.97 -9.85
C MET A 46 -0.43 -5.62 -10.30
N PHE A 47 -1.13 -5.58 -11.44
CA PHE A 47 -1.83 -4.38 -11.92
C PHE A 47 -2.96 -3.95 -10.98
N PHE A 48 -3.76 -4.89 -10.48
CA PHE A 48 -4.81 -4.65 -9.48
C PHE A 48 -4.23 -4.14 -8.15
N LEU A 49 -3.11 -4.72 -7.71
CA LEU A 49 -2.45 -4.29 -6.49
C LEU A 49 -1.86 -2.88 -6.64
N MET A 50 -1.25 -2.59 -7.79
CA MET A 50 -0.74 -1.24 -8.10
C MET A 50 -1.89 -0.23 -8.12
N THR A 51 -2.96 -0.51 -8.85
CA THR A 51 -4.12 0.40 -8.94
C THR A 51 -4.78 0.61 -7.57
N GLY A 52 -4.99 -0.45 -6.79
CA GLY A 52 -5.50 -0.35 -5.43
C GLY A 52 -4.59 0.47 -4.51
N PHE A 53 -3.27 0.28 -4.62
CA PHE A 53 -2.28 1.05 -3.87
C PHE A 53 -2.32 2.53 -4.23
N PHE A 54 -2.35 2.88 -5.52
CA PHE A 54 -2.47 4.27 -5.96
C PHE A 54 -3.76 4.92 -5.47
N ILE A 55 -4.90 4.22 -5.54
CA ILE A 55 -6.19 4.73 -5.04
C ILE A 55 -6.14 4.95 -3.53
N GLY A 56 -5.60 3.99 -2.77
CA GLY A 56 -5.45 4.10 -1.32
C GLY A 56 -4.48 5.21 -0.91
N PHE A 57 -3.40 5.39 -1.66
CA PHE A 57 -2.43 6.46 -1.45
C PHE A 57 -3.05 7.84 -1.70
N PHE A 58 -3.76 8.03 -2.81
CA PHE A 58 -4.46 9.29 -3.11
C PHE A 58 -5.59 9.60 -2.12
N THR A 59 -6.27 8.56 -1.62
CA THR A 59 -7.33 8.71 -0.61
C THR A 59 -6.79 9.03 0.78
N SER A 60 -5.54 8.66 1.08
CA SER A 60 -4.91 8.90 2.38
C SER A 60 -4.58 10.37 2.56
N ARG A 61 -5.56 11.16 2.99
CA ARG A 61 -5.36 12.53 3.45
C ARG A 61 -4.73 12.52 4.84
N PRO A 62 -3.52 13.05 5.05
CA PRO A 62 -2.96 13.17 6.39
C PRO A 62 -3.81 14.18 7.17
N LYS A 63 -4.58 13.70 8.15
CA LYS A 63 -5.26 14.56 9.12
C LYS A 63 -4.18 15.24 9.95
N ASN A 64 -3.84 16.47 9.57
CA ASN A 64 -2.92 17.30 10.32
C ASN A 64 -3.52 17.50 11.72
N ARG A 65 -2.95 16.85 12.73
CA ARG A 65 -3.35 17.10 14.13
C ARG A 65 -2.84 18.48 14.47
N SER A 66 -3.74 19.48 14.38
CA SER A 66 -3.50 20.81 14.91
C SER A 66 -3.03 20.68 16.35
N ASN A 67 -1.77 21.01 16.59
CA ASN A 67 -1.17 21.07 17.91
C ASN A 67 -1.70 22.34 18.59
N ASN A 68 -2.84 22.22 19.26
CA ASN A 68 -3.31 23.25 20.17
C ASN A 68 -2.42 23.20 21.42
N ARG A 69 -1.30 23.92 21.38
CA ARG A 69 -0.54 24.24 22.59
C ARG A 69 -1.42 25.22 23.39
N PRO A 70 -1.79 24.92 24.64
CA PRO A 70 -2.36 25.95 25.49
C PRO A 70 -1.27 27.00 25.69
N THR A 71 -1.52 28.22 25.22
CA THR A 71 -0.79 29.41 25.64
C THR A 71 -1.02 29.57 27.12
N HIS A 72 0.01 29.28 27.91
CA HIS A 72 0.04 29.61 29.33
C HIS A 72 -0.03 31.14 29.43
N PRO A 73 -1.05 31.73 30.09
CA PRO A 73 -0.97 33.11 30.50
C PRO A 73 0.03 33.12 31.66
N THR A 74 1.30 33.36 31.34
CA THR A 74 2.12 34.19 32.22
C THR A 74 1.43 35.56 32.25
N ASP A 75 1.53 36.31 33.34
CA ASP A 75 1.02 37.69 33.49
C ASP A 75 -0.36 37.81 34.20
N LEU A 76 -0.55 37.22 35.39
CA LEU A 76 -1.59 37.66 36.35
C LEU A 76 -1.20 37.48 37.82
N ASP A 77 0.08 37.60 38.18
CA ASP A 77 0.50 37.70 39.59
C ASP A 77 1.55 38.82 39.76
N GLU A 78 1.11 40.07 39.54
CA GLU A 78 1.69 41.28 40.15
C GLU A 78 0.93 41.62 41.44
#